data_AF-A0A969DLI5-F1
#
_entry.id   AF-A0A969DLI5-F1
#
_cell.length_a   1.000
_cell.length_b   1.000
_cell.length_c   1.000
_cell.angle_alpha   90.00
_cell.angle_beta   90.00
_cell.angle_gamma   90.00
#
_symmetry.space_group_name_H-M   'P 1'
#
loop_
_entity.id
_entity.type
_entity.pdbx_description
1 polymer ?
#
loop_
_entity_poly.entity_id
_entity_poly.type
_entity_poly.pdbx_seq_one_letter_code
_entity_poly.pdbx_strand_id
1 'polypeptide(L)'
;MHDICRNEIALLEEGYKKLTLASIYIPRYRAAIKQAITDQRLKLTPQTSHEYEYQQRVTGKREQRHEHWALTYFKYTPEEYEQLDHRQAVVNQKRLQSLKTVELDRYLNAIDQLLHSQDKFAPRHQAIAIAALTGRRMGEVVARGQFQLTDHPYQLHFTGQQKHERNGYDILTLVPSVELLDRIQKFRAQPDIQDLLKLEGAELKQQLNKFDVQINKECNKYLHQTHIVPPLEGKKNVTIHNLRSLWGAIACHFFCPEDQHEYAFLQHYLGHVLKSSATGHYFRYQLIDANGKRITSKGTKLKKLPRTVQEPPAKFHFSPVDIETIEEDLSVSDAELNPMLLELQQSWQQRWETVEQRLQSVEKSLSLIQPSPEALTLAELTQENEALQTENQKLSEQLRQAESKLEQFRQLLFNDPEPEEVPVQAAPVEAIQQPVLPLYPINKTKAKRLGRKPGKAVERAKDIFYQVQSWNQNNPDNTFAINPGFLESVFHINRKAAQQFCKEFKTEIFEHHQDVKIHRASTHNRGKNTQDMIKFVEQSTNNS
;
A
#
# COMPACT_ATOMS: atom_id res chain seq x y z
N MET A 1 -13.46 30.64 15.05
CA MET A 1 -12.89 29.97 13.85
C MET A 1 -12.36 28.58 14.17
N HIS A 2 -11.54 28.43 15.22
CA HIS A 2 -11.04 27.13 15.69
C HIS A 2 -12.14 26.07 15.83
N ASP A 3 -13.22 26.37 16.57
CA ASP A 3 -14.29 25.40 16.83
C ASP A 3 -15.08 25.03 15.57
N ILE A 4 -15.25 25.99 14.66
CA ILE A 4 -15.89 25.74 13.35
C ILE A 4 -15.06 24.73 12.54
N CYS A 5 -13.73 24.91 12.49
CA CYS A 5 -12.85 23.97 11.78
C CYS A 5 -12.85 22.59 12.42
N ARG A 6 -12.87 22.51 13.75
CA ARG A 6 -12.97 21.24 14.49
C ARG A 6 -14.29 20.53 14.24
N ASN A 7 -15.41 21.25 14.29
CA ASN A 7 -16.73 20.68 14.05
C ASN A 7 -16.87 20.18 12.61
N GLU A 8 -16.33 20.89 11.63
CA GLU A 8 -16.32 20.44 10.23
C GLU A 8 -15.42 19.20 10.04
N ILE A 9 -14.25 19.13 10.69
CA ILE A 9 -13.43 17.91 10.69
C ILE A 9 -14.19 16.75 11.35
N ALA A 10 -14.86 16.98 12.48
CA ALA A 10 -15.66 15.96 13.17
C ALA A 10 -16.80 15.43 12.28
N LEU A 11 -17.51 16.34 11.60
CA LEU A 11 -18.55 15.98 10.62
C LEU A 11 -17.96 15.14 9.47
N LEU A 12 -16.78 15.51 8.96
CA LEU A 12 -16.08 14.72 7.95
C LEU A 12 -15.67 13.33 8.47
N GLU A 13 -15.33 13.20 9.75
CA GLU A 13 -14.99 11.91 10.40
C GLU A 13 -16.18 10.95 10.50
N GLU A 14 -17.42 11.46 10.53
CA GLU A 14 -18.62 10.62 10.45
C GLU A 14 -18.70 9.88 9.10
N GLY A 15 -18.25 10.53 8.02
CA GLY A 15 -18.34 9.99 6.66
C GLY A 15 -17.09 9.29 6.15
N TYR A 16 -15.91 9.61 6.68
CA TYR A 16 -14.63 9.18 6.15
C TYR A 16 -13.65 8.72 7.22
N LYS A 17 -12.84 7.71 6.89
CA LYS A 17 -11.76 7.25 7.78
C LYS A 17 -10.73 8.36 7.96
N LYS A 18 -10.26 8.60 9.20
CA LYS A 18 -9.22 9.59 9.54
C LYS A 18 -8.02 9.61 8.58
N LEU A 19 -7.48 8.44 8.23
CA LEU A 19 -6.35 8.34 7.28
C LEU A 19 -6.70 8.89 5.88
N THR A 20 -7.92 8.69 5.41
CA THR A 20 -8.41 9.22 4.12
C THR A 20 -8.65 10.72 4.21
N LEU A 21 -9.15 11.21 5.34
CA LEU A 21 -9.30 12.64 5.60
C LEU A 21 -7.95 13.36 5.59
N ALA A 22 -7.00 12.86 6.37
CA ALA A 22 -5.66 13.41 6.49
C ALA A 22 -4.94 13.50 5.14
N SER A 23 -5.08 12.47 4.29
CA SER A 23 -4.32 12.37 3.04
C SER A 23 -5.02 12.95 1.80
N ILE A 24 -6.36 13.07 1.80
CA ILE A 24 -7.13 13.48 0.61
C ILE A 24 -7.99 14.70 0.89
N TYR A 25 -8.93 14.60 1.84
CA TYR A 25 -10.00 15.60 1.98
C TYR A 25 -9.50 16.87 2.65
N ILE A 26 -8.77 16.78 3.77
CA ILE A 26 -8.20 17.95 4.44
C ILE A 26 -7.28 18.72 3.47
N PRO A 27 -6.32 18.09 2.76
CA PRO A 27 -5.54 18.80 1.74
C PRO A 27 -6.37 19.49 0.66
N ARG A 28 -7.46 18.87 0.18
CA ARG A 28 -8.36 19.44 -0.83
C ARG A 28 -9.13 20.66 -0.29
N TYR A 29 -9.69 20.56 0.92
CA TYR A 29 -10.35 21.68 1.58
C TYR A 29 -9.39 22.84 1.78
N ARG A 30 -8.17 22.57 2.27
CA ARG A 30 -7.13 23.60 2.42
C ARG A 30 -6.76 24.23 1.08
N ALA A 31 -6.68 23.46 0.00
CA ALA A 31 -6.45 24.00 -1.33
C ALA A 31 -7.62 24.89 -1.81
N ALA A 32 -8.87 24.49 -1.55
CA ALA A 32 -10.05 25.28 -1.85
C ALA A 32 -10.11 26.59 -1.03
N ILE A 33 -9.72 26.55 0.25
CA ILE A 33 -9.57 27.74 1.10
C ILE A 33 -8.51 28.67 0.51
N LYS A 34 -7.34 28.14 0.14
CA LYS A 34 -6.28 28.93 -0.54
C LYS A 34 -6.81 29.59 -1.81
N GLN A 35 -7.51 28.84 -2.65
CA GLN A 35 -8.10 29.39 -3.88
C GLN A 35 -9.13 30.48 -3.57
N ALA A 36 -9.99 30.28 -2.57
CA ALA A 36 -10.98 31.28 -2.17
C ALA A 36 -10.33 32.57 -1.62
N ILE A 37 -9.15 32.46 -0.98
CA ILE A 37 -8.36 33.62 -0.57
C ILE A 37 -7.79 34.34 -1.80
N THR A 38 -7.19 33.61 -2.74
CA THR A 38 -6.67 34.16 -4.00
C THR A 38 -7.76 34.86 -4.81
N ASP A 39 -8.94 34.26 -4.89
CA ASP A 39 -10.11 34.80 -5.60
C ASP A 39 -10.81 35.93 -4.81
N GLN A 40 -10.25 36.37 -3.68
CA GLN A 40 -10.81 37.40 -2.79
C GLN A 40 -12.21 37.09 -2.23
N ARG A 41 -12.68 35.84 -2.36
CA ARG A 41 -13.92 35.34 -1.73
C ARG A 41 -13.78 35.19 -0.21
N LEU A 42 -12.55 34.96 0.27
CA LEU A 42 -12.17 35.02 1.68
C LEU A 42 -11.15 36.14 1.86
N LYS A 43 -11.56 37.23 2.54
CA LYS A 43 -10.69 38.37 2.81
C LYS A 43 -9.78 38.08 4.00
N LEU A 44 -8.50 38.42 3.85
CA LEU A 44 -7.55 38.46 4.95
C LEU A 44 -7.71 39.80 5.68
N THR A 45 -8.30 39.78 6.87
CA THR A 45 -8.43 40.96 7.75
C THR A 45 -7.73 40.67 9.08
N PRO A 46 -7.45 41.69 9.92
CA PRO A 46 -6.88 41.46 11.25
C PRO A 46 -7.68 40.47 12.13
N GLN A 47 -8.99 40.30 11.86
CA GLN A 47 -9.87 39.38 12.60
C GLN A 47 -9.88 37.96 12.01
N THR A 48 -9.61 37.80 10.72
CA THR A 48 -9.70 36.51 10.00
C THR A 48 -8.36 35.89 9.66
N SER A 49 -7.27 36.65 9.83
CA SER A 49 -5.91 36.26 9.52
C SER A 49 -4.97 36.49 10.71
N HIS A 50 -3.77 35.93 10.61
CA HIS A 50 -2.72 36.05 11.60
C HIS A 50 -1.36 35.86 10.94
N GLU A 51 -0.35 36.45 11.56
CA GLU A 51 1.05 36.28 11.21
C GLU A 51 1.71 35.32 12.20
N TYR A 52 2.51 34.40 11.67
CA TYR A 52 3.29 33.49 12.50
C TYR A 52 4.59 33.09 11.81
N GLU A 53 5.58 32.75 12.63
CA GLU A 53 6.83 32.20 12.15
C GLU A 53 6.67 30.69 11.91
N TYR A 54 6.86 30.26 10.67
CA TYR A 54 6.83 28.85 10.30
C TYR A 54 8.24 28.33 10.10
N GLN A 55 8.57 27.22 10.77
CA GLN A 55 9.82 26.50 10.53
C GLN A 55 9.56 25.27 9.65
N GLN A 56 10.21 25.22 8.49
CA GLN A 56 10.16 24.05 7.61
C GLN A 56 10.84 22.85 8.28
N ARG A 57 10.10 21.74 8.46
CA ARG A 57 10.63 20.50 9.08
C ARG A 57 11.87 19.94 8.36
N VAL A 58 11.96 20.06 7.04
CA VAL A 58 13.01 19.41 6.24
C VAL A 58 14.28 20.26 6.16
N THR A 59 14.13 21.58 6.02
CA THR A 59 15.25 22.50 5.76
C THR A 59 15.64 23.31 7.00
N GLY A 60 14.81 23.30 8.05
CA GLY A 60 14.99 24.14 9.24
C GLY A 60 14.77 25.63 9.00
N LYS A 61 14.51 26.06 7.75
CA LYS A 61 14.32 27.47 7.39
C LYS A 61 13.09 28.04 8.09
N ARG A 62 13.28 29.22 8.67
CA ARG A 62 12.21 30.02 9.27
C ARG A 62 11.69 31.00 8.24
N GLU A 63 10.38 31.09 8.12
CA GLU A 63 9.68 31.96 7.18
C GLU A 63 8.47 32.59 7.89
N GLN A 64 8.34 33.91 7.78
CA GLN A 64 7.14 34.60 8.24
C GLN A 64 5.98 34.31 7.30
N ARG A 65 4.85 33.91 7.85
CA ARG A 65 3.64 33.59 7.08
C ARG A 65 2.46 34.38 7.58
N HIS A 66 1.72 34.92 6.63
CA HIS A 66 0.41 35.54 6.85
C HIS A 66 -0.67 34.66 6.23
N GLU A 67 -1.56 34.08 7.04
CA GLU A 67 -2.63 33.25 6.50
C GLU A 67 -3.94 33.36 7.28
N HIS A 68 -5.03 32.94 6.63
CA HIS A 68 -6.36 32.87 7.23
C HIS A 68 -6.42 31.81 8.33
N TRP A 69 -7.11 32.08 9.45
CA TRP A 69 -7.23 31.15 10.59
C TRP A 69 -7.75 29.75 10.21
N ALA A 70 -8.58 29.65 9.18
CA ALA A 70 -9.04 28.36 8.66
C ALA A 70 -7.88 27.49 8.13
N LEU A 71 -6.84 28.07 7.52
CA LEU A 71 -5.63 27.31 7.13
C LEU A 71 -4.80 26.89 8.33
N THR A 72 -4.92 27.53 9.48
CA THR A 72 -4.24 27.08 10.71
C THR A 72 -4.97 25.91 11.33
N TYR A 73 -6.29 26.02 11.47
CA TYR A 73 -7.08 25.09 12.26
C TYR A 73 -7.71 23.95 11.45
N PHE A 74 -7.85 24.08 10.13
CA PHE A 74 -8.37 23.00 9.28
C PHE A 74 -7.28 21.98 8.93
N LYS A 75 -6.76 21.31 9.95
CA LYS A 75 -5.80 20.21 9.89
C LYS A 75 -5.88 19.42 11.20
N TYR A 76 -5.38 18.19 11.19
CA TYR A 76 -5.21 17.44 12.43
C TYR A 76 -4.09 18.02 13.30
N THR A 77 -4.13 17.72 14.60
CA THR A 77 -3.05 18.12 15.50
C THR A 77 -1.76 17.37 15.18
N PRO A 78 -0.59 17.88 15.59
CA PRO A 78 0.68 17.16 15.42
C PRO A 78 0.62 15.72 15.97
N GLU A 79 0.00 15.52 17.14
CA GLU A 79 -0.14 14.23 17.80
C GLU A 79 -1.01 13.27 16.97
N GLU A 80 -2.10 13.76 16.38
CA GLU A 80 -2.95 12.96 15.49
C GLU A 80 -2.21 12.54 14.22
N TYR A 81 -1.40 13.43 13.63
CA TYR A 81 -0.54 13.06 12.50
C TYR A 81 0.52 12.02 12.91
N GLU A 82 1.14 12.16 14.08
CA GLU A 82 2.09 11.19 14.62
C GLU A 82 1.45 9.81 14.84
N GLN A 83 0.22 9.76 15.36
CA GLN A 83 -0.53 8.50 15.50
C GLN A 83 -0.83 7.86 14.14
N LEU A 84 -1.19 8.65 13.14
CA LEU A 84 -1.42 8.17 11.77
C LEU A 84 -0.12 7.64 11.14
N ASP A 85 0.99 8.34 11.35
CA ASP A 85 2.32 7.94 10.87
C ASP A 85 2.80 6.67 11.55
N HIS A 86 2.64 6.56 12.88
CA HIS A 86 2.93 5.34 13.63
C HIS A 86 2.13 4.15 13.10
N ARG A 87 0.83 4.33 12.86
CA ARG A 87 -0.01 3.29 12.25
C ARG A 87 0.50 2.90 10.86
N GLN A 88 0.95 3.86 10.05
CA GLN A 88 1.50 3.61 8.73
C GLN A 88 2.83 2.84 8.81
N ALA A 89 3.67 3.15 9.80
CA ALA A 89 4.91 2.45 10.11
C ALA A 89 4.67 1.01 10.55
N VAL A 90 3.70 0.74 11.43
CA VAL A 90 3.31 -0.63 11.83
C VAL A 90 2.83 -1.45 10.62
N VAL A 91 2.01 -0.88 9.74
CA VAL A 91 1.58 -1.56 8.50
C VAL A 91 2.78 -1.81 7.57
N ASN A 92 3.70 -0.86 7.50
CA ASN A 92 4.92 -0.98 6.71
C ASN A 92 5.81 -2.12 7.22
N GLN A 93 5.99 -2.22 8.54
CA GLN A 93 6.74 -3.26 9.22
C GLN A 93 6.12 -4.64 9.00
N LYS A 94 4.81 -4.77 9.20
CA LYS A 94 4.09 -6.03 8.92
C LYS A 94 4.32 -6.52 7.49
N ARG A 95 4.32 -5.61 6.52
CA ARG A 95 4.61 -5.93 5.11
C ARG A 95 6.06 -6.32 4.85
N LEU A 96 7.02 -5.80 5.62
CA LEU A 96 8.43 -6.22 5.52
C LEU A 96 8.63 -7.64 6.09
N GLN A 97 7.85 -7.99 7.11
CA GLN A 97 7.87 -9.32 7.72
C GLN A 97 7.06 -10.37 6.95
N SER A 98 6.15 -9.94 6.06
CA SER A 98 5.26 -10.81 5.27
C SER A 98 5.50 -10.66 3.77
N LEU A 99 6.75 -10.88 3.35
CA LEU A 99 7.13 -10.85 1.93
C LEU A 99 6.25 -11.80 1.12
N LYS A 100 5.82 -11.35 -0.05
CA LYS A 100 5.02 -12.18 -0.94
C LYS A 100 5.90 -12.84 -1.99
N THR A 101 5.63 -14.10 -2.29
CA THR A 101 6.42 -14.90 -3.23
C THR A 101 5.95 -14.68 -4.67
N VAL A 102 6.89 -14.53 -5.61
CA VAL A 102 6.62 -14.48 -7.05
C VAL A 102 7.61 -15.38 -7.78
N GLU A 103 7.10 -16.21 -8.69
CA GLU A 103 7.90 -17.02 -9.60
C GLU A 103 8.48 -16.15 -10.72
N LEU A 104 9.81 -16.11 -10.82
CA LEU A 104 10.51 -15.14 -11.66
C LEU A 104 10.20 -15.32 -13.15
N ASP A 105 10.39 -16.53 -13.68
CA ASP A 105 10.26 -16.78 -15.13
C ASP A 105 8.81 -16.61 -15.59
N ARG A 106 7.86 -17.16 -14.82
CA ARG A 106 6.44 -16.96 -15.08
C ARG A 106 6.03 -15.48 -15.07
N TYR A 107 6.57 -14.69 -14.14
CA TYR A 107 6.33 -13.24 -14.13
C TYR A 107 6.92 -12.55 -15.36
N LEU A 108 8.19 -12.80 -15.69
CA LEU A 108 8.85 -12.18 -16.83
C LEU A 108 8.17 -12.55 -18.16
N ASN A 109 7.77 -13.81 -18.34
CA ASN A 109 7.02 -14.26 -19.51
C ASN A 109 5.67 -13.53 -19.65
N ALA A 110 4.96 -13.31 -18.54
CA ALA A 110 3.70 -12.56 -18.58
C ALA A 110 3.91 -11.08 -18.91
N ILE A 111 4.98 -10.47 -18.38
CA ILE A 111 5.35 -9.09 -18.71
C ILE A 111 5.74 -8.96 -20.19
N ASP A 112 6.47 -9.94 -20.74
CA ASP A 112 6.82 -9.99 -22.16
C ASP A 112 5.58 -10.09 -23.06
N GLN A 113 4.63 -10.97 -22.72
CA GLN A 113 3.35 -11.06 -23.44
C GLN A 113 2.58 -9.74 -23.43
N LEU A 114 2.57 -9.02 -22.30
CA LEU A 114 1.92 -7.71 -22.20
C LEU A 114 2.65 -6.63 -23.02
N LEU A 115 3.99 -6.68 -23.09
CA LEU A 115 4.80 -5.78 -23.91
C LEU A 115 4.48 -5.94 -25.40
N HIS A 116 4.21 -7.17 -25.82
CA HIS A 116 3.96 -7.54 -27.21
C HIS A 116 2.47 -7.54 -27.60
N SER A 117 1.56 -7.20 -26.68
CA SER A 117 0.12 -7.16 -26.94
C SER A 117 -0.22 -6.19 -28.08
N GLN A 118 -1.09 -6.66 -28.99
CA GLN A 118 -1.66 -5.91 -30.11
C GLN A 118 -3.20 -5.84 -30.04
N ASP A 119 -3.79 -6.20 -28.90
CA ASP A 119 -5.24 -6.17 -28.72
C ASP A 119 -5.76 -4.74 -28.48
N LYS A 120 -7.08 -4.58 -28.37
CA LYS A 120 -7.72 -3.27 -28.14
C LYS A 120 -7.33 -2.58 -26.82
N PHE A 121 -6.68 -3.29 -25.90
CA PHE A 121 -6.15 -2.79 -24.64
C PHE A 121 -4.61 -2.71 -24.64
N ALA A 122 -3.96 -2.94 -25.79
CA ALA A 122 -2.50 -2.89 -25.96
C ALA A 122 -1.83 -1.67 -25.29
N PRO A 123 -2.31 -0.42 -25.41
CA PRO A 123 -1.67 0.69 -24.70
C PRO A 123 -1.60 0.49 -23.18
N ARG A 124 -2.61 -0.13 -22.57
CA ARG A 124 -2.64 -0.41 -21.13
C ARG A 124 -1.67 -1.52 -20.76
N HIS A 125 -1.65 -2.60 -21.57
CA HIS A 125 -0.76 -3.74 -21.38
C HIS A 125 0.71 -3.33 -21.51
N GLN A 126 1.02 -2.56 -22.56
CA GLN A 126 2.37 -2.05 -22.80
C GLN A 126 2.81 -1.08 -21.70
N ALA A 127 1.93 -0.20 -21.21
CA ALA A 127 2.25 0.66 -20.07
C ALA A 127 2.56 -0.14 -18.78
N ILE A 128 1.84 -1.24 -18.52
CA ILE A 128 2.12 -2.17 -17.42
C ILE A 128 3.51 -2.79 -17.60
N ALA A 129 3.80 -3.31 -18.80
CA ALA A 129 5.05 -3.98 -19.09
C ALA A 129 6.25 -3.03 -18.99
N ILE A 130 6.17 -1.85 -19.60
CA ILE A 130 7.25 -0.84 -19.54
C ILE A 130 7.51 -0.42 -18.08
N ALA A 131 6.46 -0.21 -17.27
CA ALA A 131 6.63 0.11 -15.85
C ALA A 131 7.29 -1.04 -15.07
N ALA A 132 6.93 -2.29 -15.37
CA ALA A 132 7.54 -3.47 -14.76
C ALA A 132 9.02 -3.67 -15.14
N LEU A 133 9.40 -3.33 -16.38
CA LEU A 133 10.74 -3.55 -16.92
C LEU A 133 11.74 -2.44 -16.57
N THR A 134 11.25 -1.21 -16.34
CA THR A 134 12.06 -0.02 -16.00
C THR A 134 11.97 0.39 -14.52
N GLY A 135 10.99 -0.17 -13.81
CA GLY A 135 10.63 0.24 -12.46
C GLY A 135 10.09 1.68 -12.39
N ARG A 136 9.83 2.38 -13.50
CA ARG A 136 9.35 3.78 -13.52
C ARG A 136 7.89 3.91 -13.09
N ARG A 137 7.50 5.09 -12.61
CA ARG A 137 6.10 5.39 -12.27
C ARG A 137 5.29 5.54 -13.55
N MET A 138 3.99 5.25 -13.47
CA MET A 138 3.08 5.35 -14.63
C MET A 138 3.17 6.71 -15.34
N GLY A 139 3.15 7.82 -14.59
CA GLY A 139 3.27 9.16 -15.19
C GLY A 139 4.61 9.43 -15.88
N GLU A 140 5.69 8.78 -15.42
CA GLU A 140 7.02 8.82 -16.04
C GLU A 140 7.03 7.98 -17.33
N VAL A 141 6.44 6.78 -17.30
CA VAL A 141 6.33 5.89 -18.47
C VAL A 141 5.50 6.52 -19.58
N VAL A 142 4.31 7.03 -19.24
CA VAL A 142 3.33 7.48 -20.23
C VAL A 142 3.70 8.86 -20.79
N ALA A 143 4.00 9.84 -19.93
CA ALA A 143 4.04 11.24 -20.36
C ALA A 143 5.37 11.96 -20.10
N ARG A 144 5.92 11.85 -18.89
CA ARG A 144 7.00 12.76 -18.45
C ARG A 144 8.40 12.28 -18.75
N GLY A 145 8.60 10.97 -18.74
CA GLY A 145 9.93 10.38 -18.82
C GLY A 145 10.51 10.52 -20.21
N GLN A 146 11.79 10.82 -20.34
CA GLN A 146 12.50 10.64 -21.60
C GLN A 146 13.52 9.51 -21.42
N PHE A 147 13.70 8.71 -22.47
CA PHE A 147 14.56 7.54 -22.45
C PHE A 147 15.50 7.62 -23.65
N GLN A 148 16.79 7.43 -23.40
CA GLN A 148 17.82 7.39 -24.45
C GLN A 148 18.71 6.17 -24.22
N LEU A 149 19.29 5.64 -25.29
CA LEU A 149 20.25 4.54 -25.18
C LEU A 149 21.51 5.03 -24.48
N THR A 150 22.12 4.13 -23.72
CA THR A 150 23.50 4.25 -23.29
C THR A 150 24.32 3.17 -23.99
N ASP A 151 25.63 3.17 -23.78
CA ASP A 151 26.51 2.13 -24.32
C ASP A 151 26.27 0.75 -23.67
N HIS A 152 25.53 0.71 -22.56
CA HIS A 152 25.29 -0.52 -21.82
C HIS A 152 23.98 -1.20 -22.24
N PRO A 153 24.00 -2.53 -22.53
CA PRO A 153 22.87 -3.24 -23.13
C PRO A 153 21.62 -3.37 -22.25
N TYR A 154 21.71 -3.04 -20.96
CA TYR A 154 20.60 -3.06 -20.00
C TYR A 154 20.43 -1.73 -19.26
N GLN A 155 20.91 -0.62 -19.83
CA GLN A 155 20.70 0.71 -19.27
C GLN A 155 20.05 1.65 -20.28
N LEU A 156 19.27 2.59 -19.74
CA LEU A 156 18.74 3.73 -20.46
C LEU A 156 19.05 4.99 -19.65
N HIS A 157 19.41 6.07 -20.34
CA HIS A 157 19.47 7.39 -19.72
C HIS A 157 18.05 7.93 -19.55
N PHE A 158 17.70 8.34 -18.33
CA PHE A 158 16.34 8.75 -17.98
C PHE A 158 16.27 10.18 -17.42
N THR A 159 15.38 11.00 -17.97
CA THR A 159 15.00 12.33 -17.44
C THR A 159 13.51 12.38 -17.12
N GLY A 160 13.05 13.37 -16.36
CA GLY A 160 11.62 13.57 -16.06
C GLY A 160 11.11 12.83 -14.83
N GLN A 161 11.97 12.62 -13.83
CA GLN A 161 11.62 12.00 -12.54
C GLN A 161 10.46 12.74 -11.85
N GLN A 162 9.48 11.98 -11.34
CA GLN A 162 8.37 12.56 -10.59
C GLN A 162 8.75 12.78 -9.10
N LYS A 163 8.17 13.83 -8.49
CA LYS A 163 8.29 14.28 -7.09
C LYS A 163 9.51 15.14 -6.76
N HIS A 164 10.62 14.99 -7.48
CA HIS A 164 11.80 15.82 -7.33
C HIS A 164 12.39 16.08 -8.72
N GLU A 165 12.76 17.32 -8.98
CA GLU A 165 13.62 17.63 -10.11
C GLU A 165 15.01 17.09 -9.83
N ARG A 166 15.52 16.31 -10.78
CA ARG A 166 16.85 15.74 -10.77
C ARG A 166 17.35 15.77 -12.20
N ASN A 167 18.64 16.04 -12.37
CA ASN A 167 19.32 15.84 -13.64
C ASN A 167 19.11 14.40 -14.14
N GLY A 168 19.18 14.22 -15.45
CA GLY A 168 19.10 12.90 -16.07
C GLY A 168 20.06 11.91 -15.44
N TYR A 169 19.66 10.66 -15.32
CA TYR A 169 20.47 9.62 -14.72
C TYR A 169 20.15 8.25 -15.33
N ASP A 170 21.09 7.33 -15.24
CA ASP A 170 20.95 6.03 -15.87
C ASP A 170 20.10 5.08 -15.01
N ILE A 171 19.21 4.34 -15.68
CA ILE A 171 18.33 3.35 -15.07
C ILE A 171 18.58 1.98 -15.68
N LEU A 172 18.40 0.93 -14.87
CA LEU A 172 18.48 -0.45 -15.34
C LEU A 172 17.16 -0.91 -15.97
N THR A 173 17.28 -1.72 -17.01
CA THR A 173 16.18 -2.41 -17.68
C THR A 173 16.30 -3.92 -17.46
N LEU A 174 15.18 -4.62 -17.27
CA LEU A 174 15.21 -6.08 -17.04
C LEU A 174 15.44 -6.89 -18.34
N VAL A 175 15.14 -6.26 -19.49
CA VAL A 175 15.35 -6.74 -20.86
C VAL A 175 16.30 -5.79 -21.61
N PRO A 176 16.88 -6.18 -22.76
CA PRO A 176 17.81 -5.33 -23.50
C PRO A 176 17.25 -3.93 -23.79
N SER A 177 18.08 -2.90 -23.58
CA SER A 177 17.69 -1.49 -23.67
C SER A 177 17.26 -1.08 -25.07
N VAL A 178 17.91 -1.61 -26.11
CA VAL A 178 17.58 -1.39 -27.52
C VAL A 178 16.16 -1.85 -27.83
N GLU A 179 15.82 -3.09 -27.45
CA GLU A 179 14.50 -3.66 -27.65
C GLU A 179 13.44 -2.86 -26.87
N LEU A 180 13.71 -2.57 -25.60
CA LEU A 180 12.75 -1.85 -24.76
C LEU A 180 12.51 -0.42 -25.25
N LEU A 181 13.54 0.27 -25.73
CA LEU A 181 13.39 1.63 -26.24
C LEU A 181 12.51 1.65 -27.51
N ASP A 182 12.72 0.72 -28.45
CA ASP A 182 11.85 0.57 -29.62
C ASP A 182 10.39 0.34 -29.19
N ARG A 183 10.15 -0.51 -28.20
CA ARG A 183 8.81 -0.75 -27.65
C ARG A 183 8.21 0.50 -26.99
N ILE A 184 8.99 1.27 -26.24
CA ILE A 184 8.55 2.54 -25.64
C ILE A 184 8.17 3.55 -26.72
N GLN A 185 8.96 3.65 -27.79
CA GLN A 185 8.68 4.56 -28.91
C GLN A 185 7.39 4.15 -29.63
N LYS A 186 7.22 2.87 -29.95
CA LYS A 186 5.98 2.32 -30.55
C LYS A 186 4.76 2.55 -29.67
N PHE A 187 4.89 2.31 -28.36
CA PHE A 187 3.83 2.59 -27.39
C PHE A 187 3.43 4.07 -27.42
N ARG A 188 4.40 4.99 -27.38
CA ARG A 188 4.14 6.44 -27.39
C ARG A 188 3.62 6.94 -28.73
N ALA A 189 3.89 6.25 -29.83
CA ALA A 189 3.35 6.58 -31.15
C ALA A 189 1.87 6.19 -31.33
N GLN A 190 1.27 5.44 -30.41
CA GLN A 190 -0.14 5.06 -30.51
C GLN A 190 -1.07 6.28 -30.39
N PRO A 191 -2.17 6.36 -31.16
CA PRO A 191 -3.08 7.51 -31.15
C PRO A 191 -3.59 7.88 -29.75
N ASP A 192 -4.05 6.89 -28.97
CA ASP A 192 -4.55 7.09 -27.61
C ASP A 192 -3.53 7.74 -26.68
N ILE A 193 -2.24 7.44 -26.88
CA ILE A 193 -1.14 7.96 -26.08
C ILE A 193 -0.71 9.33 -26.59
N GLN A 194 -0.62 9.51 -27.90
CA GLN A 194 -0.34 10.80 -28.53
C GLN A 194 -1.36 11.87 -28.12
N ASP A 195 -2.65 11.54 -28.09
CA ASP A 195 -3.68 12.48 -27.64
C ASP A 195 -3.53 12.85 -26.18
N LEU A 196 -3.09 11.92 -25.33
CA LEU A 196 -2.79 12.20 -23.94
C LEU A 196 -1.53 13.08 -23.79
N LEU A 197 -0.52 12.89 -24.64
CA LEU A 197 0.72 13.68 -24.64
C LEU A 197 0.53 15.14 -25.07
N LYS A 198 -0.54 15.46 -25.82
CA LYS A 198 -0.90 16.84 -26.21
C LYS A 198 -1.48 17.66 -25.05
N LEU A 199 -1.88 17.02 -23.96
CA LEU A 199 -2.52 17.67 -22.83
C LEU A 199 -1.47 18.19 -21.84
N GLU A 200 -1.81 19.28 -21.15
CA GLU A 200 -0.94 19.87 -20.13
C GLU A 200 -1.67 20.13 -18.80
N GLY A 201 -0.90 20.44 -17.76
CA GLY A 201 -1.41 20.92 -16.47
C GLY A 201 -2.45 20.01 -15.81
N ALA A 202 -3.59 20.60 -15.46
CA ALA A 202 -4.66 19.92 -14.73
C ALA A 202 -5.39 18.87 -15.57
N GLU A 203 -5.54 19.12 -16.87
CA GLU A 203 -6.24 18.21 -17.78
C GLU A 203 -5.43 16.93 -18.00
N LEU A 204 -4.13 17.06 -18.28
CA LEU A 204 -3.21 15.92 -18.34
C LEU A 204 -3.28 15.08 -17.07
N LYS A 205 -3.23 15.73 -15.90
CA LYS A 205 -3.32 15.04 -14.61
C LYS A 205 -4.64 14.28 -14.47
N GLN A 206 -5.75 14.85 -14.91
CA GLN A 206 -7.06 14.19 -14.85
C GLN A 206 -7.12 12.98 -15.77
N GLN A 207 -6.64 13.09 -17.01
CA GLN A 207 -6.64 11.98 -17.97
C GLN A 207 -5.66 10.88 -17.56
N LEU A 208 -4.46 11.22 -17.06
CA LEU A 208 -3.53 10.26 -16.48
C LEU A 208 -4.14 9.48 -15.31
N ASN A 209 -4.93 10.13 -14.44
CA ASN A 209 -5.62 9.41 -13.36
C ASN A 209 -6.70 8.44 -13.89
N LYS A 210 -7.43 8.82 -14.94
CA LYS A 210 -8.40 7.90 -15.58
C LYS A 210 -7.67 6.70 -16.20
N PHE A 211 -6.56 6.97 -16.88
CA PHE A 211 -5.72 5.94 -17.50
C PHE A 211 -5.12 5.01 -16.45
N ASP A 212 -4.63 5.53 -15.32
CA ASP A 212 -4.14 4.75 -14.19
C ASP A 212 -5.20 3.80 -13.61
N VAL A 213 -6.45 4.25 -13.49
CA VAL A 213 -7.56 3.38 -13.04
C VAL A 213 -7.78 2.23 -14.03
N GLN A 214 -7.66 2.48 -15.33
CA GLN A 214 -7.83 1.46 -16.36
C GLN A 214 -6.64 0.48 -16.38
N ILE A 215 -5.42 0.99 -16.28
CA ILE A 215 -4.19 0.19 -16.11
C ILE A 215 -4.31 -0.72 -14.89
N ASN A 216 -4.75 -0.20 -13.74
CA ASN A 216 -4.86 -1.00 -12.52
C ASN A 216 -5.93 -2.10 -12.62
N LYS A 217 -6.96 -1.93 -13.46
CA LYS A 217 -7.91 -3.01 -13.78
C LYS A 217 -7.24 -4.12 -14.57
N GLU A 218 -6.52 -3.78 -15.64
CA GLU A 218 -5.79 -4.78 -16.45
C GLU A 218 -4.66 -5.44 -15.65
N CYS A 219 -3.92 -4.69 -14.84
CA CYS A 219 -2.89 -5.22 -13.93
C CYS A 219 -3.48 -6.26 -12.97
N ASN A 220 -4.65 -5.98 -12.39
CA ASN A 220 -5.33 -6.95 -11.55
C ASN A 220 -5.81 -8.18 -12.33
N LYS A 221 -6.29 -8.00 -13.56
CA LYS A 221 -6.76 -9.10 -14.42
C LYS A 221 -5.61 -10.03 -14.83
N TYR A 222 -4.51 -9.49 -15.34
CA TYR A 222 -3.43 -10.29 -15.94
C TYR A 222 -2.38 -10.77 -14.95
N LEU A 223 -2.22 -10.10 -13.80
CA LEU A 223 -1.21 -10.48 -12.80
C LEU A 223 -1.82 -11.08 -11.53
N HIS A 224 -2.91 -10.50 -11.01
CA HIS A 224 -3.50 -10.99 -9.76
C HIS A 224 -4.45 -12.18 -9.97
N GLN A 225 -5.42 -12.07 -10.87
CA GLN A 225 -6.44 -13.12 -11.10
C GLN A 225 -5.84 -14.39 -11.73
N THR A 226 -4.72 -14.26 -12.43
CA THR A 226 -3.93 -15.37 -12.98
C THR A 226 -2.95 -15.99 -11.97
N HIS A 227 -2.94 -15.49 -10.72
CA HIS A 227 -2.08 -15.93 -9.63
C HIS A 227 -0.57 -15.80 -9.90
N ILE A 228 -0.16 -14.88 -10.78
CA ILE A 228 1.25 -14.59 -11.08
C ILE A 228 1.84 -13.70 -9.98
N VAL A 229 1.09 -12.67 -9.57
CA VAL A 229 1.48 -11.75 -8.52
C VAL A 229 0.43 -11.74 -7.40
N PRO A 230 0.81 -12.10 -6.17
CA PRO A 230 -0.08 -11.96 -5.01
C PRO A 230 -0.21 -10.49 -4.58
N PRO A 231 -1.36 -10.10 -4.01
CA PRO A 231 -1.55 -8.78 -3.47
C PRO A 231 -0.76 -8.64 -2.16
N LEU A 232 -0.29 -7.42 -1.88
CA LEU A 232 0.42 -7.13 -0.63
C LEU A 232 -0.48 -7.22 0.59
N GLU A 233 0.13 -7.36 1.77
CA GLU A 233 -0.61 -7.46 3.03
C GLU A 233 -1.54 -6.25 3.25
N GLY A 234 -2.80 -6.56 3.58
CA GLY A 234 -3.89 -5.59 3.70
C GLY A 234 -4.39 -4.99 2.38
N LYS A 235 -3.98 -5.51 1.21
CA LYS A 235 -4.48 -5.11 -0.10
C LYS A 235 -5.27 -6.25 -0.74
N LYS A 236 -6.30 -5.88 -1.52
CA LYS A 236 -7.15 -6.85 -2.23
C LYS A 236 -6.67 -7.16 -3.64
N ASN A 237 -5.95 -6.21 -4.25
CA ASN A 237 -5.60 -6.22 -5.67
C ASN A 237 -4.12 -5.89 -5.84
N VAL A 238 -3.56 -6.30 -6.98
CA VAL A 238 -2.27 -5.82 -7.48
C VAL A 238 -2.48 -4.55 -8.29
N THR A 239 -1.58 -3.59 -8.15
CA THR A 239 -1.58 -2.29 -8.82
C THR A 239 -0.25 -2.07 -9.54
N ILE A 240 -0.21 -1.18 -10.51
CA ILE A 240 1.02 -0.85 -11.25
C ILE A 240 2.15 -0.40 -10.32
N HIS A 241 1.85 0.24 -9.18
CA HIS A 241 2.85 0.64 -8.20
C HIS A 241 3.56 -0.53 -7.53
N ASN A 242 2.91 -1.70 -7.44
CA ASN A 242 3.54 -2.91 -6.90
C ASN A 242 4.67 -3.41 -7.80
N LEU A 243 4.57 -3.16 -9.11
CA LEU A 243 5.56 -3.61 -10.10
C LEU A 243 6.91 -2.93 -9.91
N ARG A 244 6.95 -1.73 -9.34
CA ARG A 244 8.20 -1.07 -8.95
C ARG A 244 8.92 -1.79 -7.81
N SER A 245 8.18 -2.40 -6.88
CA SER A 245 8.76 -3.25 -5.83
C SER A 245 9.27 -4.58 -6.41
N LEU A 246 8.53 -5.18 -7.33
CA LEU A 246 8.98 -6.40 -8.03
C LEU A 246 10.21 -6.13 -8.89
N TRP A 247 10.21 -5.04 -9.66
CA TRP A 247 11.38 -4.58 -10.40
C TRP A 247 12.59 -4.47 -9.49
N GLY A 248 12.45 -3.92 -8.27
CA GLY A 248 13.55 -3.82 -7.32
C GLY A 248 14.11 -5.19 -6.92
N ALA A 249 13.25 -6.16 -6.61
CA ALA A 249 13.69 -7.52 -6.29
C ALA A 249 14.44 -8.19 -7.46
N ILE A 250 13.91 -8.03 -8.69
CA ILE A 250 14.50 -8.64 -9.89
C ILE A 250 15.80 -7.93 -10.30
N ALA A 251 15.83 -6.60 -10.22
CA ALA A 251 17.03 -5.81 -10.51
C ALA A 251 18.16 -6.17 -9.55
N CYS A 252 17.87 -6.41 -8.26
CA CYS A 252 18.87 -6.90 -7.32
C CYS A 252 19.42 -8.27 -7.73
N HIS A 253 18.53 -9.21 -8.08
CA HIS A 253 18.92 -10.53 -8.54
C HIS A 253 19.81 -10.49 -9.80
N PHE A 254 19.47 -9.63 -10.77
CA PHE A 254 20.22 -9.54 -12.03
C PHE A 254 21.49 -8.69 -11.95
N PHE A 255 21.47 -7.58 -11.21
CA PHE A 255 22.46 -6.51 -11.40
C PHE A 255 23.06 -5.97 -10.09
N CYS A 256 22.57 -6.34 -8.91
CA CYS A 256 23.22 -5.91 -7.67
C CYS A 256 24.51 -6.72 -7.47
N PRO A 257 25.67 -6.08 -7.31
CA PRO A 257 26.90 -6.77 -6.92
C PRO A 257 26.73 -7.55 -5.60
N GLU A 258 27.49 -8.64 -5.43
CA GLU A 258 27.42 -9.49 -4.24
C GLU A 258 27.92 -8.75 -2.98
N ASP A 259 28.84 -7.80 -3.15
CA ASP A 259 29.43 -6.93 -2.11
C ASP A 259 28.60 -5.67 -1.82
N GLN A 260 27.54 -5.40 -2.58
CA GLN A 260 26.68 -4.24 -2.39
C GLN A 260 25.35 -4.61 -1.69
N HIS A 261 24.94 -3.76 -0.75
CA HIS A 261 23.64 -3.87 -0.09
C HIS A 261 22.50 -3.39 -1.00
N GLU A 262 21.41 -4.16 -1.08
CA GLU A 262 20.27 -3.92 -1.97
C GLU A 262 19.61 -2.55 -1.75
N TYR A 263 19.62 -2.07 -0.51
CA TYR A 263 19.04 -0.76 -0.17
C TYR A 263 19.75 0.38 -0.89
N ALA A 264 21.09 0.41 -0.85
CA ALA A 264 21.88 1.45 -1.50
C ALA A 264 21.75 1.34 -3.02
N PHE A 265 21.79 0.11 -3.54
CA PHE A 265 21.59 -0.18 -4.96
C PHE A 265 20.23 0.34 -5.48
N LEU A 266 19.13 -0.02 -4.82
CA LEU A 266 17.81 0.43 -5.23
C LEU A 266 17.60 1.94 -5.02
N GLN A 267 18.17 2.53 -3.97
CA GLN A 267 18.08 3.97 -3.73
C GLN A 267 18.61 4.78 -4.91
N HIS A 268 19.75 4.37 -5.46
CA HIS A 268 20.38 4.99 -6.63
C HIS A 268 19.45 4.93 -7.85
N TYR A 269 19.09 3.73 -8.29
CA TYR A 269 18.33 3.54 -9.55
C TYR A 269 16.87 3.98 -9.45
N LEU A 270 16.24 3.94 -8.27
CA LEU A 270 14.89 4.47 -8.07
C LEU A 270 14.86 6.02 -8.00
N GLY A 271 16.03 6.66 -7.93
CA GLY A 271 16.14 8.11 -7.92
C GLY A 271 15.67 8.75 -6.61
N HIS A 272 15.88 8.07 -5.49
CA HIS A 272 15.62 8.65 -4.17
C HIS A 272 16.80 9.49 -3.71
N VAL A 273 16.51 10.57 -2.98
CA VAL A 273 17.53 11.38 -2.31
C VAL A 273 18.28 10.52 -1.28
N LEU A 274 19.59 10.71 -1.19
CA LEU A 274 20.43 10.06 -0.17
C LEU A 274 19.85 10.32 1.23
N LYS A 275 19.89 9.32 2.11
CA LYS A 275 19.27 9.31 3.47
C LYS A 275 17.73 9.23 3.54
N SER A 276 17.02 9.07 2.42
CA SER A 276 15.56 8.84 2.45
C SER A 276 15.22 7.43 2.94
N SER A 277 14.23 7.31 3.85
CA SER A 277 13.62 6.04 4.28
C SER A 277 12.67 5.43 3.22
N ALA A 278 12.43 6.15 2.11
CA ALA A 278 11.45 5.75 1.10
C ALA A 278 11.78 4.43 0.39
N THR A 279 13.06 4.06 0.29
CA THR A 279 13.50 2.80 -0.35
C THR A 279 12.97 1.57 0.39
N GLY A 280 12.78 1.66 1.71
CA GLY A 280 12.21 0.58 2.53
C GLY A 280 10.84 0.10 2.03
N HIS A 281 10.06 0.96 1.37
CA HIS A 281 8.74 0.58 0.87
C HIS A 281 8.76 -0.40 -0.32
N TYR A 282 9.91 -0.62 -0.95
CA TYR A 282 10.03 -1.44 -2.16
C TYR A 282 10.45 -2.89 -1.88
N PHE A 283 10.89 -3.22 -0.66
CA PHE A 283 11.22 -4.59 -0.25
C PHE A 283 9.97 -5.37 0.16
N ARG A 284 9.18 -5.83 -0.82
CA ARG A 284 7.86 -6.46 -0.58
C ARG A 284 7.71 -7.87 -1.10
N TYR A 285 8.61 -8.27 -1.98
CA TYR A 285 8.52 -9.52 -2.70
C TYR A 285 9.80 -10.32 -2.52
N GLN A 286 9.65 -11.63 -2.54
CA GLN A 286 10.75 -12.58 -2.67
C GLN A 286 10.54 -13.40 -3.95
N LEU A 287 11.63 -13.75 -4.61
CA LEU A 287 11.61 -14.46 -5.88
C LEU A 287 11.84 -15.95 -5.65
N ILE A 288 11.11 -16.78 -6.40
CA ILE A 288 11.34 -18.23 -6.49
C ILE A 288 11.59 -18.61 -7.95
N ASP A 289 12.29 -19.72 -8.16
CA ASP A 289 12.42 -20.36 -9.47
C ASP A 289 11.21 -21.23 -9.80
N ALA A 290 11.22 -21.85 -10.99
CA ALA A 290 10.16 -22.74 -11.46
C ALA A 290 9.93 -23.98 -10.56
N ASN A 291 10.91 -24.36 -9.73
CA ASN A 291 10.81 -25.46 -8.78
C ASN A 291 10.31 -25.00 -7.40
N GLY A 292 9.99 -23.71 -7.23
CA GLY A 292 9.57 -23.15 -5.95
C GLY A 292 10.71 -22.83 -4.99
N LYS A 293 11.98 -23.00 -5.41
CA LYS A 293 13.13 -22.69 -4.57
C LYS A 293 13.39 -21.19 -4.56
N ARG A 294 13.65 -20.66 -3.37
CA ARG A 294 13.96 -19.23 -3.19
C ARG A 294 15.23 -18.84 -3.92
N ILE A 295 15.14 -17.76 -4.70
CA ILE A 295 16.27 -17.13 -5.38
C ILE A 295 16.91 -16.14 -4.41
N THR A 296 18.18 -16.37 -4.08
CA THR A 296 18.99 -15.52 -3.19
C THR A 296 20.23 -14.94 -3.86
N SER A 297 20.58 -15.42 -5.06
CA SER A 297 21.72 -14.95 -5.81
C SER A 297 21.53 -13.50 -6.30
N LYS A 298 22.63 -12.75 -6.35
CA LYS A 298 22.68 -11.37 -6.84
C LYS A 298 23.61 -11.27 -8.05
N GLY A 299 23.41 -10.26 -8.88
CA GLY A 299 24.33 -9.93 -9.96
C GLY A 299 24.45 -11.00 -11.05
N THR A 300 23.43 -11.83 -11.28
CA THR A 300 23.52 -12.96 -12.22
C THR A 300 23.78 -12.55 -13.66
N LYS A 301 23.35 -11.34 -14.06
CA LYS A 301 23.66 -10.76 -15.39
C LYS A 301 25.00 -10.02 -15.41
N LEU A 302 25.56 -9.60 -14.26
CA LEU A 302 26.90 -9.00 -14.20
C LEU A 302 27.98 -10.00 -14.63
N LYS A 303 27.81 -11.29 -14.32
CA LYS A 303 28.76 -12.37 -14.68
C LYS A 303 28.88 -12.58 -16.19
N LYS A 304 27.88 -12.15 -16.97
CA LYS A 304 27.79 -12.33 -18.44
C LYS A 304 28.13 -11.06 -19.23
N LEU A 305 28.29 -9.93 -18.55
CA LEU A 305 28.60 -8.64 -19.16
C LEU A 305 30.08 -8.32 -18.90
N PRO A 306 30.78 -7.66 -19.85
CA PRO A 306 32.08 -7.08 -19.55
C PRO A 306 31.96 -6.21 -18.29
N ARG A 307 33.00 -6.20 -17.45
CA ARG A 307 33.05 -5.51 -16.14
C ARG A 307 32.78 -3.99 -16.21
N THR A 308 32.38 -3.42 -17.33
CA THR A 308 31.99 -2.01 -17.49
C THR A 308 30.78 -1.60 -16.63
N VAL A 309 30.08 -2.54 -15.98
CA VAL A 309 29.14 -2.21 -14.89
C VAL A 309 29.87 -1.68 -13.63
N GLN A 310 31.20 -1.74 -13.63
CA GLN A 310 32.09 -1.09 -12.68
C GLN A 310 32.65 0.21 -13.25
N GLU A 311 31.81 1.14 -13.70
CA GLU A 311 32.01 2.42 -13.04
C GLU A 311 31.35 2.26 -11.67
N PRO A 312 32.12 2.10 -10.57
CA PRO A 312 31.57 2.49 -9.28
C PRO A 312 30.91 3.86 -9.48
N PRO A 313 29.81 4.20 -8.78
CA PRO A 313 29.38 5.60 -8.74
C PRO A 313 30.63 6.42 -8.53
N ALA A 314 30.99 7.26 -9.52
CA ALA A 314 32.31 7.89 -9.65
C ALA A 314 32.92 8.07 -8.27
N LYS A 315 34.03 7.34 -7.97
CA LYS A 315 34.70 7.31 -6.65
C LYS A 315 34.20 8.46 -5.81
N PHE A 316 33.27 8.25 -4.87
CA PHE A 316 32.59 9.31 -4.09
C PHE A 316 33.38 10.62 -4.12
N HIS A 317 33.16 11.43 -5.17
CA HIS A 317 33.77 12.73 -5.24
C HIS A 317 32.87 13.52 -4.30
N PHE A 318 33.28 13.59 -3.03
CA PHE A 318 33.33 14.90 -2.43
C PHE A 318 33.95 15.77 -3.52
N SER A 319 33.16 16.63 -4.16
CA SER A 319 33.79 17.82 -4.71
C SER A 319 34.63 18.34 -3.53
N PRO A 320 35.97 18.39 -3.64
CA PRO A 320 36.64 19.45 -2.94
C PRO A 320 35.83 20.68 -3.35
N VAL A 321 35.24 21.36 -2.39
CA VAL A 321 35.07 22.80 -2.58
C VAL A 321 36.43 23.26 -3.10
N ASP A 322 36.47 23.97 -4.22
CA ASP A 322 37.71 24.53 -4.75
C ASP A 322 38.35 25.36 -3.64
N ILE A 323 39.26 24.74 -2.89
CA ILE A 323 40.02 25.37 -1.80
C ILE A 323 41.05 26.34 -2.38
N GLU A 324 41.30 26.28 -3.69
CA GLU A 324 42.23 27.18 -4.38
C GLU A 324 41.61 28.55 -4.75
N THR A 325 40.35 28.83 -4.40
CA THR A 325 39.75 30.18 -4.59
C THR A 325 39.30 30.85 -3.29
N ILE A 326 39.73 30.34 -2.13
CA ILE A 326 39.56 30.98 -0.82
C ILE A 326 40.92 31.08 -0.13
N GLU A 327 41.95 31.53 -0.83
CA GLU A 327 43.23 31.89 -0.20
C GLU A 327 43.45 33.41 -0.09
N GLU A 328 42.50 34.24 -0.55
CA GLU A 328 42.72 35.70 -0.54
C GLU A 328 41.87 36.52 0.43
N ASP A 329 40.99 35.96 1.28
CA ASP A 329 40.18 36.87 2.14
C ASP A 329 39.75 36.41 3.54
N LEU A 330 40.40 35.42 4.16
CA LEU A 330 40.12 35.10 5.58
C LEU A 330 41.39 34.82 6.37
N SER A 331 42.13 35.90 6.68
CA SER A 331 43.10 35.90 7.78
C SER A 331 42.36 35.90 9.13
N VAL A 332 41.80 34.77 9.52
CA VAL A 332 41.42 34.53 10.92
C VAL A 332 42.59 33.79 11.55
N SER A 333 43.27 34.44 12.52
CA SER A 333 44.49 33.90 13.10
C SER A 333 44.23 32.59 13.86
N ASP A 334 45.19 31.66 13.83
CA ASP A 334 45.20 30.39 14.58
C ASP A 334 44.95 30.55 16.10
N ALA A 335 45.01 31.78 16.63
CA ALA A 335 44.69 32.09 18.02
C ALA A 335 43.18 32.00 18.34
N GLU A 336 42.27 32.11 17.36
CA GLU A 336 40.81 32.09 17.57
C GLU A 336 40.16 30.73 17.27
N LEU A 337 40.77 29.88 16.45
CA LEU A 337 40.25 28.56 16.06
C LEU A 337 40.48 27.48 17.13
N ASN A 338 41.62 27.52 17.82
CA ASN A 338 41.97 26.56 18.87
C ASN A 338 41.01 26.55 20.08
N PRO A 339 40.55 27.68 20.64
CA PRO A 339 39.63 27.65 21.78
C PRO A 339 38.26 27.06 21.40
N MET A 340 37.76 27.33 20.19
CA MET A 340 36.45 26.82 19.75
C MET A 340 36.49 25.30 19.50
N LEU A 341 37.60 24.78 18.97
CA LEU A 341 37.79 23.35 18.77
C LEU A 341 37.92 22.61 20.12
N LEU A 342 38.62 23.22 21.08
CA LEU A 342 38.77 22.71 22.44
C LEU A 342 37.43 22.70 23.19
N GLU A 343 36.62 23.74 23.04
CA GLU A 343 35.28 23.83 23.64
C GLU A 343 34.34 22.76 23.05
N LEU A 344 34.43 22.50 21.74
CA LEU A 344 33.66 21.45 21.08
C LEU A 344 34.08 20.05 21.55
N GLN A 345 35.37 19.84 21.75
CA GLN A 345 35.93 18.58 22.24
C GLN A 345 35.55 18.32 23.70
N GLN A 346 35.61 19.35 24.55
CA GLN A 346 35.15 19.31 25.94
C GLN A 346 33.64 19.06 26.03
N SER A 347 32.84 19.72 25.18
CA SER A 347 31.40 19.47 25.07
C SER A 347 31.09 18.02 24.71
N TRP A 348 31.91 17.41 23.83
CA TRP A 348 31.73 16.02 23.44
C TRP A 348 32.09 15.05 24.57
N GLN A 349 33.18 15.31 25.29
CA GLN A 349 33.57 14.50 26.46
C GLN A 349 32.51 14.54 27.57
N GLN A 350 31.99 15.72 27.92
CA GLN A 350 30.93 15.84 28.94
C GLN A 350 29.65 15.08 28.55
N ARG A 351 29.28 15.10 27.27
CA ARG A 351 28.12 14.34 26.77
C ARG A 351 28.37 12.83 26.86
N TRP A 352 29.59 12.39 26.55
CA TRP A 352 29.96 10.98 26.64
C TRP A 352 29.90 10.47 28.09
N GLU A 353 30.50 11.21 29.03
CA GLU A 353 30.45 10.88 30.46
C GLU A 353 29.00 10.84 30.98
N THR A 354 28.14 11.75 30.52
CA THR A 354 26.70 11.74 30.88
C THR A 354 25.99 10.48 30.39
N VAL A 355 26.30 10.00 29.18
CA VAL A 355 25.74 8.76 28.64
C VAL A 355 26.23 7.56 29.45
N GLU A 356 27.52 7.53 29.79
CA GLU A 356 28.13 6.45 30.56
C GLU A 356 27.56 6.36 31.99
N GLN A 357 27.38 7.50 32.67
CA GLN A 357 26.72 7.56 33.97
C GLN A 357 25.26 7.08 33.91
N ARG A 358 24.53 7.40 32.83
CA ARG A 358 23.16 6.89 32.63
C ARG A 358 23.15 5.38 32.43
N LEU A 359 24.11 4.85 31.69
CA LEU A 359 24.26 3.42 31.44
C LEU A 359 24.55 2.68 32.75
N GLN A 360 25.49 3.16 33.54
CA GLN A 360 25.79 2.62 34.88
C GLN A 360 24.60 2.73 35.83
N SER A 361 23.81 3.82 35.76
CA SER A 361 22.58 3.96 36.56
C SER A 361 21.51 2.93 36.17
N VAL A 362 21.38 2.62 34.88
CA VAL A 362 20.45 1.61 34.36
C VAL A 362 20.91 0.21 34.75
N GLU A 363 22.21 -0.09 34.63
CA GLU A 363 22.79 -1.36 35.07
C GLU A 363 22.64 -1.55 36.59
N LYS A 364 22.84 -0.49 37.37
CA LYS A 364 22.62 -0.52 38.82
C LYS A 364 21.15 -0.73 39.16
N SER A 365 20.24 -0.12 38.41
CA SER A 365 18.79 -0.33 38.55
C SER A 365 18.37 -1.75 38.16
N LEU A 366 19.01 -2.36 37.16
CA LEU A 366 18.82 -3.77 36.80
C LEU A 366 19.37 -4.72 37.89
N SER A 367 20.48 -4.36 38.53
CA SER A 367 21.09 -5.15 39.62
C SER A 367 20.33 -5.09 40.96
N LEU A 368 19.50 -4.04 41.16
CA LEU A 368 18.68 -3.84 42.36
C LEU A 368 17.29 -4.50 42.27
N ILE A 369 16.93 -5.07 41.11
CA ILE A 369 15.75 -5.90 40.95
C ILE A 369 16.10 -7.32 41.43
N GLN A 370 15.93 -7.57 42.73
CA GLN A 370 15.86 -8.93 43.27
C GLN A 370 14.51 -9.59 42.89
N PRO A 371 14.46 -10.93 42.81
CA PRO A 371 13.43 -11.65 42.09
C PRO A 371 12.06 -11.56 42.78
N SER A 372 11.11 -10.95 42.09
CA SER A 372 9.66 -11.02 42.34
C SER A 372 9.12 -12.41 41.92
N PRO A 373 7.97 -12.91 42.44
CA PRO A 373 7.58 -14.33 42.44
C PRO A 373 7.15 -14.91 41.07
N GLU A 374 7.53 -14.28 39.96
CA GLU A 374 7.25 -14.73 38.59
C GLU A 374 8.18 -15.88 38.13
N ALA A 375 9.20 -16.24 38.92
CA ALA A 375 10.03 -17.40 38.63
C ALA A 375 9.31 -18.74 38.97
N LEU A 376 8.33 -18.74 39.87
CA LEU A 376 7.53 -19.93 40.20
C LEU A 376 6.52 -20.26 39.08
N THR A 377 5.95 -19.25 38.42
CA THR A 377 4.96 -19.45 37.35
C THR A 377 5.57 -20.00 36.06
N LEU A 378 6.83 -19.70 35.76
CA LEU A 378 7.49 -20.26 34.58
C LEU A 378 7.77 -21.77 34.75
N ALA A 379 8.18 -22.18 35.96
CA ALA A 379 8.43 -23.58 36.29
C ALA A 379 7.12 -24.41 36.24
N GLU A 380 6.03 -23.86 36.78
CA GLU A 380 4.70 -24.46 36.72
C GLU A 380 4.20 -24.57 35.27
N LEU A 381 4.40 -23.54 34.44
CA LEU A 381 4.02 -23.55 33.01
C LEU A 381 4.86 -24.52 32.18
N THR A 382 6.14 -24.73 32.52
CA THR A 382 6.96 -25.77 31.88
C THR A 382 6.48 -27.16 32.27
N GLN A 383 6.13 -27.37 33.54
CA GLN A 383 5.63 -28.66 34.03
C GLN A 383 4.26 -29.00 33.42
N GLU A 384 3.38 -28.02 33.26
CA GLU A 384 2.08 -28.19 32.60
C GLU A 384 2.24 -28.52 31.10
N ASN A 385 3.20 -27.90 30.41
CA ASN A 385 3.49 -28.24 29.01
C ASN A 385 4.03 -29.67 28.86
N GLU A 386 4.90 -30.13 29.75
CA GLU A 386 5.41 -31.51 29.74
C GLU A 386 4.29 -32.53 30.00
N ALA A 387 3.37 -32.22 30.93
CA ALA A 387 2.19 -33.05 31.18
C ALA A 387 1.29 -33.14 29.94
N LEU A 388 1.01 -32.01 29.28
CA LEU A 388 0.19 -31.97 28.06
C LEU A 388 0.85 -32.67 26.86
N GLN A 389 2.18 -32.63 26.74
CA GLN A 389 2.91 -33.39 25.72
C GLN A 389 2.80 -34.90 25.97
N THR A 390 2.92 -35.31 27.23
CA THR A 390 2.79 -36.72 27.63
C THR A 390 1.37 -37.24 27.35
N GLU A 391 0.35 -36.43 27.64
CA GLU A 391 -1.05 -36.77 27.34
C GLU A 391 -1.30 -36.88 25.82
N ASN A 392 -0.77 -35.97 25.01
CA ASN A 392 -0.88 -36.05 23.55
C ASN A 392 -0.21 -37.31 22.97
N GLN A 393 0.94 -37.72 23.53
CA GLN A 393 1.60 -38.97 23.13
C GLN A 393 0.72 -40.18 23.47
N LYS A 394 0.12 -40.20 24.67
CA LYS A 394 -0.79 -41.26 25.10
C LYS A 394 -2.04 -41.33 24.20
N LEU A 395 -2.65 -40.20 23.88
CA LEU A 395 -3.82 -40.13 23.00
C LEU A 395 -3.47 -40.59 21.58
N SER A 396 -2.29 -40.23 21.07
CA SER A 396 -1.83 -40.67 19.75
C SER A 396 -1.63 -42.19 19.69
N GLU A 397 -1.08 -42.80 20.75
CA GLU A 397 -0.93 -44.25 20.82
C GLU A 397 -2.29 -44.95 20.96
N GLN A 398 -3.22 -44.39 21.73
CA GLN A 398 -4.60 -44.91 21.79
C GLN A 398 -5.30 -44.86 20.44
N LEU A 399 -5.10 -43.79 19.67
CA LEU A 399 -5.66 -43.63 18.34
C LEU A 399 -5.07 -44.66 17.38
N ARG A 400 -3.75 -44.88 17.41
CA ARG A 400 -3.08 -45.93 16.63
C ARG A 400 -3.59 -47.33 16.97
N GLN A 401 -3.81 -47.61 18.25
CA GLN A 401 -4.38 -48.88 18.69
C GLN A 401 -5.84 -49.06 18.25
N ALA A 402 -6.63 -47.98 18.26
CA ALA A 402 -8.00 -48.01 17.78
C ALA A 402 -8.07 -48.24 16.26
N GLU A 403 -7.20 -47.59 15.49
CA GLU A 403 -7.05 -47.80 14.05
C GLU A 403 -6.62 -49.22 13.72
N SER A 404 -5.63 -49.76 14.44
CA SER A 404 -5.21 -51.16 14.26
C SER A 404 -6.33 -52.16 14.55
N LYS A 405 -7.12 -51.94 15.61
CA LYS A 405 -8.29 -52.78 15.92
C LYS A 405 -9.37 -52.67 14.86
N LEU A 406 -9.62 -51.46 14.34
CA LEU A 406 -10.54 -51.24 13.23
C LEU A 406 -10.11 -51.99 11.98
N GLU A 407 -8.81 -52.00 11.68
CA GLU A 407 -8.27 -52.71 10.52
C GLU A 407 -8.34 -54.23 10.71
N GLN A 408 -8.04 -54.76 11.90
CA GLN A 408 -8.27 -56.17 12.24
C GLN A 408 -9.75 -56.56 12.11
N PHE A 409 -10.66 -55.69 12.54
CA PHE A 409 -12.10 -55.92 12.39
C PHE A 409 -12.53 -55.90 10.93
N ARG A 410 -11.90 -55.04 10.12
CA ARG A 410 -12.12 -54.94 8.68
C ARG A 410 -11.63 -56.20 7.95
N GLN A 411 -10.46 -56.72 8.33
CA GLN A 411 -9.92 -57.98 7.80
C GLN A 411 -10.85 -59.17 8.12
N LEU A 412 -11.38 -59.25 9.35
CA LEU A 412 -12.33 -60.29 9.75
C LEU A 412 -13.69 -60.21 9.03
N LEU A 413 -14.15 -59.00 8.69
CA LEU A 413 -15.45 -58.80 8.02
C LEU A 413 -15.40 -58.99 6.51
N PHE A 414 -14.28 -58.68 5.86
CA PHE A 414 -14.22 -58.57 4.41
C PHE A 414 -13.32 -59.58 3.70
N ASN A 415 -12.45 -60.31 4.41
CA ASN A 415 -11.66 -61.43 3.88
C ASN A 415 -10.98 -61.14 2.51
N ASP A 416 -10.58 -59.88 2.28
CA ASP A 416 -9.89 -59.44 1.07
C ASP A 416 -8.36 -59.54 1.29
N PRO A 417 -7.60 -60.01 0.29
CA PRO A 417 -6.16 -60.24 0.42
C PRO A 417 -5.38 -58.91 0.48
N GLU A 418 -4.33 -58.92 1.30
CA GLU A 418 -3.39 -57.80 1.50
C GLU A 418 -2.87 -57.21 0.18
N PRO A 419 -2.79 -55.88 0.04
CA PRO A 419 -1.88 -55.28 -0.93
C PRO A 419 -0.44 -55.39 -0.41
N GLU A 420 0.45 -55.85 -1.30
CA GLU A 420 1.88 -56.12 -1.06
C GLU A 420 2.61 -55.01 -0.29
N GLU A 421 3.28 -55.40 0.79
CA GLU A 421 4.24 -54.57 1.52
C GLU A 421 5.48 -54.27 0.63
N VAL A 422 5.72 -52.99 0.36
CA VAL A 422 7.04 -52.53 -0.10
C VAL A 422 7.85 -52.12 1.13
N PRO A 423 9.04 -52.71 1.38
CA PRO A 423 9.81 -52.46 2.59
C PRO A 423 10.54 -51.12 2.50
N VAL A 424 10.38 -50.26 3.51
CA VAL A 424 11.24 -49.09 3.71
C VAL A 424 12.02 -49.26 5.02
N GLN A 425 13.31 -49.57 4.86
CA GLN A 425 14.29 -49.58 5.94
C GLN A 425 14.48 -48.18 6.55
N ALA A 426 14.75 -48.15 7.85
CA ALA A 426 14.94 -46.94 8.65
C ALA A 426 16.38 -46.39 8.60
N ALA A 427 16.51 -45.08 8.41
CA ALA A 427 17.38 -44.10 9.13
C ALA A 427 17.69 -42.85 8.27
N PRO A 428 18.13 -41.72 8.84
CA PRO A 428 17.78 -41.07 10.10
C PRO A 428 17.21 -39.64 9.87
N VAL A 429 16.67 -39.06 10.94
CA VAL A 429 15.98 -37.76 10.99
C VAL A 429 16.92 -36.59 10.67
N GLU A 430 16.68 -35.89 9.57
CA GLU A 430 16.97 -34.45 9.47
C GLU A 430 16.04 -33.76 8.46
N ALA A 431 15.63 -32.56 8.83
CA ALA A 431 14.45 -31.86 8.35
C ALA A 431 14.50 -31.47 6.86
N ILE A 432 13.41 -31.69 6.12
CA ILE A 432 12.98 -30.89 4.94
C ILE A 432 11.56 -31.28 4.49
N GLN A 433 10.71 -30.25 4.39
CA GLN A 433 9.67 -29.97 3.38
C GLN A 433 8.60 -31.04 3.05
N GLN A 434 7.34 -30.66 3.28
CA GLN A 434 6.16 -31.34 2.74
C GLN A 434 5.97 -31.01 1.25
N PRO A 435 5.82 -32.03 0.37
CA PRO A 435 5.31 -31.85 -0.99
C PRO A 435 3.79 -31.84 -1.06
N VAL A 436 3.31 -31.14 -2.09
CA VAL A 436 1.93 -30.89 -2.48
C VAL A 436 1.26 -32.16 -3.03
N LEU A 437 0.06 -32.49 -2.55
CA LEU A 437 -0.82 -33.51 -3.16
C LEU A 437 -1.61 -32.95 -4.36
N PRO A 438 -1.86 -33.76 -5.40
CA PRO A 438 -2.63 -33.35 -6.58
C PRO A 438 -4.15 -33.30 -6.30
N LEU A 439 -4.80 -32.23 -6.77
CA LEU A 439 -6.24 -32.02 -6.68
C LEU A 439 -6.96 -32.56 -7.92
N TYR A 440 -7.84 -33.54 -7.74
CA TYR A 440 -8.99 -33.78 -8.61
C TYR A 440 -10.24 -33.07 -8.04
N PRO A 441 -11.23 -32.72 -8.90
CA PRO A 441 -12.15 -31.64 -8.64
C PRO A 441 -13.33 -32.08 -7.77
N ILE A 442 -13.39 -31.57 -6.53
CA ILE A 442 -14.59 -31.65 -5.70
C ILE A 442 -15.50 -30.47 -6.05
N ASN A 443 -16.65 -30.79 -6.66
CA ASN A 443 -17.81 -29.92 -6.78
C ASN A 443 -18.20 -29.40 -5.38
N LYS A 444 -17.91 -28.12 -5.10
CA LYS A 444 -18.34 -27.46 -3.86
C LYS A 444 -19.67 -26.75 -4.07
N THR A 445 -20.72 -27.37 -3.55
CA THR A 445 -21.99 -26.73 -3.19
C THR A 445 -21.71 -25.52 -2.27
N LYS A 446 -22.41 -24.41 -2.55
CA LYS A 446 -22.26 -23.12 -1.86
C LYS A 446 -22.69 -23.24 -0.39
N ALA A 447 -21.73 -23.30 0.53
CA ALA A 447 -21.98 -23.04 1.94
C ALA A 447 -22.21 -21.53 2.15
N LYS A 448 -23.42 -21.19 2.61
CA LYS A 448 -23.84 -19.85 3.07
C LYS A 448 -22.88 -19.37 4.17
N ARG A 449 -22.15 -18.28 3.92
CA ARG A 449 -21.37 -17.58 4.95
C ARG A 449 -22.34 -16.89 5.92
N LEU A 450 -22.27 -17.30 7.19
CA LEU A 450 -22.95 -16.67 8.31
C LEU A 450 -22.58 -15.18 8.41
N GLY A 451 -23.60 -14.36 8.64
CA GLY A 451 -23.60 -12.91 8.46
C GLY A 451 -22.69 -12.14 9.41
N ARG A 452 -21.95 -11.18 8.84
CA ARG A 452 -21.38 -10.06 9.59
C ARG A 452 -22.54 -9.14 10.00
N LYS A 453 -22.59 -8.72 11.27
CA LYS A 453 -23.59 -7.74 11.74
C LYS A 453 -23.58 -6.52 10.80
N PRO A 454 -24.74 -6.09 10.28
CA PRO A 454 -24.83 -4.92 9.41
C PRO A 454 -24.29 -3.69 10.16
N GLY A 455 -23.59 -2.79 9.46
CA GLY A 455 -23.19 -1.53 10.05
C GLY A 455 -24.42 -0.65 10.31
N LYS A 456 -24.39 0.21 11.32
CA LYS A 456 -25.51 1.12 11.70
C LYS A 456 -26.16 1.86 10.51
N ALA A 457 -25.39 2.21 9.48
CA ALA A 457 -25.91 2.87 8.27
C ALA A 457 -26.75 1.95 7.35
N VAL A 458 -26.49 0.64 7.36
CA VAL A 458 -27.29 -0.37 6.63
C VAL A 458 -28.58 -0.67 7.40
N GLU A 459 -28.52 -0.70 8.73
CA GLU A 459 -29.72 -0.79 9.59
C GLU A 459 -30.63 0.42 9.38
N ARG A 460 -30.09 1.64 9.43
CA ARG A 460 -30.86 2.85 9.12
C ARG A 460 -31.47 2.83 7.71
N ALA A 461 -30.75 2.31 6.71
CA ALA A 461 -31.28 2.16 5.35
C ALA A 461 -32.44 1.17 5.28
N LYS A 462 -32.39 0.11 6.10
CA LYS A 462 -33.46 -0.88 6.25
C LYS A 462 -34.70 -0.26 6.92
N ASP A 463 -34.52 0.55 7.96
CA ASP A 463 -35.63 1.23 8.62
C ASP A 463 -36.31 2.22 7.67
N ILE A 464 -35.53 3.04 6.95
CA ILE A 464 -36.04 3.94 5.90
C ILE A 464 -36.80 3.17 4.82
N PHE A 465 -36.30 2.00 4.41
CA PHE A 465 -36.96 1.17 3.41
C PHE A 465 -38.38 0.78 3.85
N TYR A 466 -38.56 0.27 5.07
CA TYR A 466 -39.90 -0.10 5.56
C TYR A 466 -40.82 1.11 5.74
N GLN A 467 -40.28 2.26 6.16
CA GLN A 467 -41.09 3.47 6.27
C GLN A 467 -41.54 3.99 4.90
N VAL A 468 -40.68 3.93 3.88
CA VAL A 468 -41.06 4.28 2.50
C VAL A 468 -42.02 3.26 1.91
N GLN A 469 -41.93 1.99 2.30
CA GLN A 469 -42.92 0.98 1.92
C GLN A 469 -44.30 1.32 2.49
N SER A 470 -44.38 1.64 3.79
CA SER A 470 -45.60 2.11 4.44
C SER A 470 -46.15 3.39 3.80
N TRP A 471 -45.30 4.36 3.48
CA TRP A 471 -45.69 5.56 2.76
C TRP A 471 -46.33 5.24 1.41
N ASN A 472 -45.68 4.39 0.61
CA ASN A 472 -46.16 4.06 -0.73
C ASN A 472 -47.49 3.30 -0.71
N GLN A 473 -47.76 2.51 0.33
CA GLN A 473 -49.06 1.85 0.51
C GLN A 473 -50.17 2.85 0.81
N ASN A 474 -49.87 3.88 1.61
CA ASN A 474 -50.82 4.92 1.99
C ASN A 474 -50.97 6.04 0.93
N ASN A 475 -50.04 6.13 -0.03
CA ASN A 475 -50.00 7.18 -1.05
C ASN A 475 -49.79 6.58 -2.46
N PRO A 476 -50.77 5.85 -3.02
CA PRO A 476 -50.63 5.17 -4.31
C PRO A 476 -50.34 6.11 -5.48
N ASP A 477 -50.78 7.38 -5.40
CA ASP A 477 -50.56 8.40 -6.43
C ASP A 477 -49.20 9.11 -6.31
N ASN A 478 -48.49 8.96 -5.18
CA ASN A 478 -47.21 9.63 -4.91
C ASN A 478 -46.15 8.68 -4.31
N THR A 479 -45.85 7.62 -5.06
CA THR A 479 -44.89 6.58 -4.64
C THR A 479 -43.43 6.93 -4.93
N PHE A 480 -42.52 6.38 -4.13
CA PHE A 480 -41.06 6.55 -4.29
C PHE A 480 -40.37 5.22 -4.55
N ALA A 481 -39.42 5.22 -5.49
CA ALA A 481 -38.58 4.09 -5.81
C ALA A 481 -37.33 4.06 -4.92
N ILE A 482 -37.11 2.94 -4.24
CA ILE A 482 -35.91 2.71 -3.45
C ILE A 482 -34.75 2.33 -4.37
N ASN A 483 -33.75 3.20 -4.44
CA ASN A 483 -32.50 2.93 -5.14
C ASN A 483 -31.33 3.61 -4.39
N PRO A 484 -30.06 3.27 -4.71
CA PRO A 484 -28.92 3.83 -4.00
C PRO A 484 -28.85 5.37 -4.06
N GLY A 485 -29.23 5.97 -5.19
CA GLY A 485 -29.23 7.42 -5.36
C GLY A 485 -30.30 8.11 -4.52
N PHE A 486 -31.47 7.49 -4.37
CA PHE A 486 -32.54 7.99 -3.50
C PHE A 486 -32.14 7.98 -2.02
N LEU A 487 -31.60 6.85 -1.54
CA LEU A 487 -31.12 6.75 -0.15
C LEU A 487 -29.96 7.74 0.12
N GLU A 488 -29.07 7.96 -0.85
CA GLU A 488 -27.94 8.89 -0.76
C GLU A 488 -28.39 10.36 -0.78
N SER A 489 -29.24 10.74 -1.73
CA SER A 489 -29.60 12.15 -1.94
C SER A 489 -30.69 12.66 -1.01
N VAL A 490 -31.66 11.82 -0.64
CA VAL A 490 -32.84 12.22 0.14
C VAL A 490 -32.64 11.99 1.64
N PHE A 491 -32.00 10.88 2.02
CA PHE A 491 -31.82 10.50 3.43
C PHE A 491 -30.37 10.51 3.91
N HIS A 492 -29.45 10.99 3.06
CA HIS A 492 -28.03 11.13 3.37
C HIS A 492 -27.35 9.82 3.83
N ILE A 493 -27.86 8.67 3.37
CA ILE A 493 -27.24 7.37 3.63
C ILE A 493 -25.95 7.26 2.82
N ASN A 494 -24.86 6.84 3.47
CA ASN A 494 -23.58 6.64 2.81
C ASN A 494 -23.73 5.76 1.56
N ARG A 495 -23.23 6.23 0.41
CA ARG A 495 -23.36 5.51 -0.88
C ARG A 495 -22.97 4.05 -0.83
N LYS A 496 -21.93 3.68 -0.07
CA LYS A 496 -21.51 2.27 0.06
C LYS A 496 -22.51 1.46 0.89
N ALA A 497 -23.06 2.04 1.95
CA ALA A 497 -24.11 1.42 2.75
C ALA A 497 -25.42 1.30 1.95
N ALA A 498 -25.81 2.34 1.20
CA ALA A 498 -26.97 2.29 0.31
C ALA A 498 -26.81 1.23 -0.81
N GLN A 499 -25.62 1.14 -1.42
CA GLN A 499 -25.31 0.09 -2.41
C GLN A 499 -25.28 -1.30 -1.78
N GLN A 500 -24.76 -1.43 -0.56
CA GLN A 500 -24.74 -2.69 0.18
C GLN A 500 -26.17 -3.12 0.52
N PHE A 501 -26.98 -2.23 1.08
CA PHE A 501 -28.39 -2.44 1.38
C PHE A 501 -29.16 -2.85 0.12
N CYS A 502 -29.11 -2.07 -0.96
CA CYS A 502 -29.83 -2.41 -2.20
C CYS A 502 -29.35 -3.73 -2.84
N LYS A 503 -28.12 -4.16 -2.54
CA LYS A 503 -27.61 -5.47 -3.00
C LYS A 503 -28.11 -6.61 -2.11
N GLU A 504 -28.15 -6.42 -0.79
CA GLU A 504 -28.62 -7.40 0.18
C GLU A 504 -30.14 -7.59 0.10
N PHE A 505 -30.89 -6.49 -0.05
CA PHE A 505 -32.36 -6.45 -0.09
C PHE A 505 -32.91 -6.35 -1.53
N LYS A 506 -32.13 -6.81 -2.52
CA LYS A 506 -32.48 -6.66 -3.94
C LYS A 506 -33.84 -7.27 -4.28
N THR A 507 -34.17 -8.43 -3.71
CA THR A 507 -35.42 -9.14 -3.97
C THR A 507 -36.61 -8.39 -3.39
N GLU A 508 -36.54 -8.00 -2.11
CA GLU A 508 -37.59 -7.26 -1.41
C GLU A 508 -37.86 -5.89 -2.07
N ILE A 509 -36.81 -5.20 -2.49
CA ILE A 509 -36.94 -3.94 -3.24
C ILE A 509 -37.64 -4.17 -4.59
N PHE A 510 -37.31 -5.26 -5.28
CA PHE A 510 -37.91 -5.59 -6.56
C PHE A 510 -39.39 -5.94 -6.42
N GLU A 511 -39.76 -6.76 -5.43
CA GLU A 511 -41.14 -7.13 -5.12
C GLU A 511 -41.97 -5.88 -4.78
N HIS A 512 -41.46 -5.03 -3.88
CA HIS A 512 -42.10 -3.76 -3.55
C HIS A 512 -42.30 -2.87 -4.80
N HIS A 513 -41.28 -2.76 -5.66
CA HIS A 513 -41.40 -1.97 -6.90
C HIS A 513 -42.46 -2.53 -7.85
N GLN A 514 -42.66 -3.84 -7.91
CA GLN A 514 -43.75 -4.45 -8.70
C GLN A 514 -45.11 -4.11 -8.09
N ASP A 515 -45.26 -4.26 -6.77
CA ASP A 515 -46.52 -4.03 -6.06
C ASP A 515 -47.02 -2.59 -6.25
N VAL A 516 -46.10 -1.62 -6.21
CA VAL A 516 -46.42 -0.20 -6.39
C VAL A 516 -46.27 0.28 -7.84
N LYS A 517 -46.20 -0.64 -8.81
CA LYS A 517 -46.16 -0.40 -10.28
C LYS A 517 -45.04 0.54 -10.74
N ILE A 518 -43.85 0.42 -10.15
CA ILE A 518 -42.67 1.19 -10.53
C ILE A 518 -41.94 0.52 -11.70
N HIS A 519 -42.09 1.08 -12.90
CA HIS A 519 -41.47 0.52 -14.12
C HIS A 519 -39.98 0.85 -14.28
N ARG A 520 -39.52 2.01 -13.78
CA ARG A 520 -38.12 2.47 -13.91
C ARG A 520 -37.63 3.17 -12.65
N ALA A 521 -37.03 2.40 -11.74
CA ALA A 521 -36.57 2.89 -10.44
C ALA A 521 -35.57 4.07 -10.52
N SER A 522 -34.76 4.17 -11.59
CA SER A 522 -33.75 5.23 -11.74
C SER A 522 -34.34 6.61 -12.09
N THR A 523 -35.54 6.66 -12.68
CA THR A 523 -36.18 7.90 -13.11
C THR A 523 -37.47 8.20 -12.37
N HIS A 524 -38.05 7.23 -11.67
CA HIS A 524 -39.34 7.34 -10.98
C HIS A 524 -39.43 8.49 -9.97
N ASN A 525 -38.30 8.84 -9.36
CA ASN A 525 -38.25 9.88 -8.31
C ASN A 525 -37.95 11.27 -8.87
N ARG A 526 -37.68 11.41 -10.18
CA ARG A 526 -37.25 12.68 -10.76
C ARG A 526 -38.41 13.69 -10.75
N GLY A 527 -38.19 14.83 -10.11
CA GLY A 527 -39.16 15.93 -10.07
C GLY A 527 -40.30 15.76 -9.04
N LYS A 528 -40.28 14.70 -8.22
CA LYS A 528 -41.24 14.53 -7.12
C LYS A 528 -40.82 15.35 -5.91
N ASN A 529 -41.80 15.95 -5.21
CA ASN A 529 -41.56 16.61 -3.94
C ASN A 529 -41.38 15.56 -2.84
N THR A 530 -40.20 15.52 -2.21
CA THR A 530 -39.86 14.54 -1.18
C THR A 530 -40.15 15.02 0.24
N GLN A 531 -40.54 16.28 0.46
CA GLN A 531 -40.61 16.86 1.80
C GLN A 531 -41.64 16.18 2.73
N ASP A 532 -42.84 15.87 2.22
CA ASP A 532 -43.89 15.26 3.05
C ASP A 532 -43.55 13.82 3.43
N MET A 533 -42.94 13.09 2.49
CA MET A 533 -42.44 11.73 2.74
C MET A 533 -41.25 11.73 3.70
N ILE A 534 -40.33 12.69 3.61
CA ILE A 534 -39.21 12.80 4.57
C ILE A 534 -39.76 13.03 5.98
N LYS A 535 -40.70 13.97 6.16
CA LYS A 535 -41.32 14.24 7.46
C LYS A 535 -41.99 13.00 8.05
N PHE A 536 -42.71 12.24 7.23
CA PHE A 536 -43.33 10.98 7.65
C PHE A 536 -42.30 9.95 8.14
N VAL A 537 -41.21 9.76 7.37
CA VAL A 537 -40.16 8.81 7.74
C VAL A 537 -39.45 9.25 9.02
N GLU A 538 -39.14 10.54 9.17
CA GLU A 538 -38.45 11.09 10.35
C GLU A 538 -39.29 10.99 11.64
N GLN A 539 -40.60 11.22 11.54
CA GLN A 539 -41.53 11.07 12.67
C GLN A 539 -41.63 9.61 13.14
N SER A 540 -41.62 8.65 12.21
CA SER A 540 -41.67 7.23 12.53
C SER A 540 -40.35 6.71 13.11
N THR A 541 -39.20 7.24 12.68
CA THR A 541 -37.88 6.85 13.20
C THR A 541 -37.54 7.42 14.57
N ASN A 542 -38.20 8.51 15.01
CA ASN A 542 -37.99 9.09 16.35
C ASN A 542 -38.88 8.44 17.43
N ASN A 543 -39.91 7.68 17.02
CA ASN A 543 -40.83 6.96 17.91
C ASN A 543 -40.50 5.47 18.06
N SER A 544 -39.42 4.99 17.44
CA SER A 544 -38.88 3.62 17.54
C SER A 544 -37.52 3.65 18.23
#